data_AF-A0A7Z0SLU4-F1
#
_entry.id   AF-A0A7Z0SLU4-F1
#
_cell.length_a   1.000
_cell.length_b   1.000
_cell.length_c   1.000
_cell.angle_alpha   90.00
_cell.angle_beta   90.00
_cell.angle_gamma   90.00
#
_symmetry.space_group_name_H-M   'P 1'
#
loop_
_entity.id
_entity.type
_entity.pdbx_description
1 polymer ?
#
loop_
_entity_poly.entity_id
_entity_poly.type
_entity_poly.pdbx_seq_one_letter_code
_entity_poly.pdbx_strand_id
1 'polypeptide(L)'
;MKRWVLKSGATTLEGLILGDAVKPEPGPGEVRVRIRAVSLNYREQLILGNAGGNWRIDRDLIPVADGAGDIDAIGEGVEQWTPGDKVITVYLRDFIHWPPHAGIGLGLVGLFNFGDVIEPGLFLAKGVSVRGIPVGSRDGLEEVVDFVDKHQIKPVIDRVVPFGDAKQAYQAQSAPDLLGKIVIEIA
;
A
#
# COMPACT_ATOMS: atom_id res chain seq x y z
N MET A 1 -17.13 1.58 -15.42
CA MET A 1 -16.83 1.91 -14.01
C MET A 1 -16.04 3.21 -13.95
N LYS A 2 -16.17 3.98 -12.86
CA LYS A 2 -15.34 5.17 -12.65
C LYS A 2 -13.96 4.79 -12.13
N ARG A 3 -12.93 5.55 -12.50
CA ARG A 3 -11.57 5.41 -11.97
C ARG A 3 -10.85 6.75 -11.94
N TRP A 4 -10.00 6.95 -10.94
CA TRP A 4 -9.00 8.02 -10.94
C TRP A 4 -7.73 7.55 -11.62
N VAL A 5 -7.14 8.41 -12.44
CA VAL A 5 -5.88 8.16 -13.13
C VAL A 5 -4.97 9.36 -12.92
N LEU A 6 -3.78 9.14 -12.37
CA LEU A 6 -2.71 10.10 -12.38
C LEU A 6 -2.00 10.03 -13.74
N LYS A 7 -1.99 11.14 -14.47
CA LYS A 7 -1.43 11.20 -15.83
C LYS A 7 0.09 11.07 -15.84
N SER A 8 0.61 10.46 -16.90
CA SER A 8 2.05 10.34 -17.15
C SER A 8 2.77 11.67 -16.94
N GLY A 9 3.85 11.64 -16.15
CA GLY A 9 4.67 12.81 -15.84
C GLY A 9 4.03 13.83 -14.91
N ALA A 10 2.84 13.57 -14.36
CA ALA A 10 2.20 14.47 -13.41
C ALA A 10 3.03 14.56 -12.11
N THR A 11 3.33 15.80 -11.72
CA THR A 11 4.01 16.14 -10.45
C THR A 11 3.11 16.95 -9.52
N THR A 12 1.83 17.09 -9.85
CA THR A 12 0.85 17.80 -9.01
C THR A 12 -0.49 17.08 -9.07
N LEU A 13 -1.36 17.40 -8.10
CA LEU A 13 -2.69 16.80 -7.99
C LEU A 13 -3.64 17.18 -9.14
N GLU A 14 -3.29 18.18 -9.95
CA GLU A 14 -4.02 18.55 -11.17
C GLU A 14 -4.03 17.39 -12.18
N GLY A 15 -2.94 16.62 -12.23
CA GLY A 15 -2.82 15.45 -13.10
C GLY A 15 -3.65 14.25 -12.64
N LEU A 16 -4.30 14.29 -11.47
CA LEU A 16 -5.23 13.27 -11.02
C LEU A 16 -6.62 13.53 -11.64
N ILE A 17 -7.02 12.67 -12.59
CA ILE A 17 -8.21 12.87 -13.42
C ILE A 17 -9.20 11.72 -13.20
N LEU A 18 -10.47 12.07 -12.94
CA LEU A 18 -11.57 11.12 -12.86
C LEU A 18 -12.08 10.82 -14.26
N GLY A 19 -12.19 9.55 -14.61
CA GLY A 19 -12.72 9.11 -15.89
C GLY A 19 -13.50 7.81 -15.81
N ASP A 20 -14.02 7.39 -16.96
CA ASP A 20 -14.67 6.10 -17.13
C ASP A 20 -13.67 5.06 -17.65
N ALA A 21 -13.93 3.80 -17.30
CA ALA A 21 -13.18 2.63 -17.73
C ALA A 21 -14.11 1.45 -17.94
N VAL A 22 -13.72 0.55 -18.82
CA VAL A 22 -14.34 -0.77 -18.94
C VAL A 22 -14.05 -1.56 -17.67
N LYS A 23 -15.06 -2.25 -17.13
CA LYS A 23 -14.84 -3.18 -16.02
C LYS A 23 -13.98 -4.34 -16.56
N PRO A 24 -12.81 -4.64 -15.97
CA PRO A 24 -11.99 -5.75 -16.45
C PRO A 24 -12.69 -7.08 -16.16
N GLU A 25 -12.43 -8.11 -16.96
CA GLU A 25 -12.80 -9.49 -16.65
C GLU A 25 -11.53 -10.25 -16.22
N PRO A 26 -11.59 -11.10 -15.18
CA PRO A 26 -10.41 -11.82 -14.70
C PRO A 26 -9.96 -12.88 -15.73
N GLY A 27 -8.66 -12.93 -16.02
CA GLY A 27 -8.05 -14.00 -16.81
C GLY A 27 -7.81 -15.28 -15.99
N PRO A 28 -7.25 -16.34 -16.61
CA PRO A 28 -6.90 -17.57 -15.90
C PRO A 28 -5.99 -17.32 -14.70
N GLY A 29 -6.33 -17.90 -13.55
CA GLY A 29 -5.61 -17.70 -12.28
C GLY A 29 -5.81 -16.34 -11.61
N GLU A 30 -6.61 -15.44 -12.19
CA GLU A 30 -6.90 -14.12 -11.63
C GLU A 30 -8.24 -14.08 -10.92
N VAL A 31 -8.36 -13.18 -9.95
CA VAL A 31 -9.65 -12.80 -9.34
C VAL A 31 -9.89 -11.33 -9.60
N ARG A 32 -11.17 -10.96 -9.78
CA ARG A 32 -11.58 -9.56 -9.78
C ARG A 32 -12.10 -9.20 -8.40
N VAL A 33 -11.56 -8.10 -7.88
CA VAL A 33 -11.93 -7.57 -6.58
C VAL A 33 -12.73 -6.30 -6.78
N ARG A 34 -13.94 -6.28 -6.23
CA ARG A 34 -14.69 -5.04 -6.01
C ARG A 34 -14.12 -4.34 -4.79
N ILE A 35 -13.26 -3.37 -5.05
CA ILE A 35 -12.65 -2.54 -4.00
C ILE A 35 -13.74 -1.69 -3.33
N ARG A 36 -13.74 -1.69 -2.00
CA ARG A 36 -14.67 -0.94 -1.13
C ARG A 36 -14.01 0.27 -0.48
N ALA A 37 -12.73 0.16 -0.19
CA ALA A 37 -11.96 1.24 0.38
C ALA A 37 -10.51 1.12 -0.04
N VAL A 38 -9.85 2.26 -0.18
CA VAL A 38 -8.40 2.34 -0.35
C VAL A 38 -7.82 3.31 0.67
N SER A 39 -6.58 3.13 1.08
CA SER A 39 -5.92 4.02 2.03
C SER A 39 -4.66 4.66 1.45
N LEU A 40 -4.45 5.94 1.72
CA LEU A 40 -3.28 6.64 1.21
C LEU A 40 -2.04 6.34 2.06
N ASN A 41 -0.88 6.23 1.41
CA ASN A 41 0.43 6.14 2.03
C ASN A 41 1.28 7.35 1.66
N TYR A 42 2.30 7.66 2.46
CA TYR A 42 3.12 8.85 2.23
C TYR A 42 3.78 8.89 0.85
N ARG A 43 4.01 7.72 0.24
CA ARG A 43 4.54 7.60 -1.13
C ARG A 43 3.71 8.34 -2.18
N GLU A 44 2.39 8.49 -1.97
CA GLU A 44 1.56 9.25 -2.88
C GLU A 44 2.02 10.73 -2.93
N GLN A 45 2.52 11.28 -1.83
CA GLN A 45 3.14 12.62 -1.78
C GLN A 45 4.53 12.66 -2.42
N LEU A 46 5.29 11.55 -2.38
CA LEU A 46 6.58 11.43 -3.08
C LEU A 46 6.40 11.41 -4.61
N ILE A 47 5.34 10.77 -5.10
CA ILE A 47 4.98 10.76 -6.53
C ILE A 47 4.58 12.17 -7.00
N LEU A 48 3.80 12.89 -6.18
CA LEU A 48 3.37 14.25 -6.47
C LEU A 48 4.43 15.32 -6.16
N GLY A 49 5.70 14.96 -5.92
CA GLY A 49 6.78 15.91 -5.66
C GLY A 49 6.65 16.76 -4.37
N ASN A 50 5.54 16.67 -3.64
CA ASN A 50 5.22 17.47 -2.46
C ASN A 50 6.19 17.24 -1.28
N ALA A 51 6.86 16.09 -1.26
CA ALA A 51 7.75 15.66 -0.19
C ALA A 51 9.23 15.57 -0.63
N GLY A 52 9.64 16.38 -1.62
CA GLY A 52 10.99 16.31 -2.19
C GLY A 52 11.28 15.02 -2.97
N GLY A 53 10.25 14.20 -3.21
CA GLY A 53 10.33 12.98 -4.00
C GLY A 53 10.49 13.29 -5.49
N ASN A 54 11.29 12.48 -6.19
CA ASN A 54 11.42 12.51 -7.65
C ASN A 54 10.99 11.17 -8.26
N TRP A 55 9.95 10.55 -7.69
CA TRP A 55 9.40 9.28 -8.17
C TRP A 55 8.54 9.53 -9.40
N ARG A 56 9.21 9.97 -10.47
CA ARG A 56 8.58 10.32 -11.72
C ARG A 56 8.05 9.05 -12.39
N ILE A 57 6.77 9.05 -12.69
CA ILE A 57 6.09 7.94 -13.35
C ILE A 57 5.74 8.39 -14.76
N ASP A 58 6.49 7.89 -15.75
CA ASP A 58 6.33 8.25 -17.17
C ASP A 58 5.23 7.44 -17.87
N ARG A 59 4.18 7.04 -17.13
CA ARG A 59 2.98 6.38 -17.64
C ARG A 59 1.74 6.77 -16.84
N ASP A 60 0.56 6.59 -17.44
CA ASP A 60 -0.70 6.71 -16.70
C ASP A 60 -0.73 5.67 -15.56
N LEU A 61 -1.14 6.11 -14.37
CA LEU A 61 -1.14 5.31 -13.16
C LEU A 61 -2.51 5.35 -12.49
N ILE A 62 -3.04 4.19 -12.11
CA ILE A 62 -4.10 4.12 -11.09
C ILE A 62 -3.39 4.14 -9.74
N PRO A 63 -3.53 5.22 -8.95
CA PRO A 63 -2.74 5.38 -7.74
C PRO A 63 -3.29 4.53 -6.60
N VAL A 64 -2.55 4.51 -5.48
CA VAL A 64 -2.82 3.70 -4.28
C VAL A 64 -2.57 2.20 -4.51
N ALA A 65 -2.12 1.50 -3.47
CA ALA A 65 -1.86 0.05 -3.52
C ALA A 65 -2.48 -0.68 -2.33
N ASP A 66 -2.94 0.03 -1.31
CA ASP A 66 -3.57 -0.55 -0.14
C ASP A 66 -5.08 -0.41 -0.30
N GLY A 67 -5.75 -1.53 -0.53
CA GLY A 67 -7.18 -1.59 -0.75
C GLY A 67 -7.79 -2.80 -0.06
N ALA A 68 -9.05 -2.66 0.33
CA ALA A 68 -9.86 -3.72 0.89
C ALA A 68 -11.15 -3.85 0.07
N GLY A 69 -11.61 -5.08 -0.13
CA GLY A 69 -12.80 -5.33 -0.91
C GLY A 69 -13.31 -6.75 -0.84
N ASP A 70 -14.18 -7.09 -1.77
CA ASP A 70 -14.70 -8.43 -1.94
C ASP A 70 -14.47 -8.96 -3.35
N ILE A 71 -14.19 -10.26 -3.47
CA ILE A 71 -14.08 -10.92 -4.77
C ILE A 71 -15.47 -10.92 -5.43
N ASP A 72 -15.59 -10.40 -6.65
CA ASP A 72 -16.87 -10.38 -7.39
C ASP A 72 -16.88 -11.31 -8.61
N ALA A 73 -15.71 -11.74 -9.07
CA ALA A 73 -15.55 -12.73 -10.13
C ALA A 73 -14.21 -13.46 -10.00
N ILE A 74 -14.17 -14.71 -10.48
CA ILE A 74 -12.96 -15.54 -10.56
C ILE A 74 -12.73 -15.94 -12.01
N GLY A 75 -11.46 -16.05 -12.40
CA GLY A 75 -11.06 -16.58 -13.70
C GLY A 75 -10.91 -18.10 -13.70
N GLU A 76 -10.62 -18.65 -14.87
CA GLU A 76 -10.39 -20.09 -15.05
C GLU A 76 -9.26 -20.62 -14.14
N GLY A 77 -9.46 -21.78 -13.52
CA GLY A 77 -8.44 -22.45 -12.70
C GLY A 77 -8.24 -21.86 -11.30
N VAL A 78 -9.05 -20.87 -10.88
CA VAL A 78 -9.05 -20.40 -9.50
C VAL A 78 -9.91 -21.34 -8.64
N GLU A 79 -9.28 -22.03 -7.68
CA GLU A 79 -9.96 -22.97 -6.79
C GLU A 79 -9.94 -22.49 -5.32
N GLN A 80 -8.95 -21.69 -4.95
CA GLN A 80 -8.71 -21.25 -3.58
C GLN A 80 -9.61 -20.08 -3.13
N TRP A 81 -10.40 -19.48 -4.03
CA TRP A 81 -11.21 -18.29 -3.77
C TRP A 81 -12.61 -18.42 -4.35
N THR A 82 -13.60 -17.80 -3.71
CA THR A 82 -14.99 -17.74 -4.17
C THR A 82 -15.49 -16.29 -4.19
N PRO A 83 -16.39 -15.91 -5.13
CA PRO A 83 -17.07 -14.62 -5.04
C PRO A 83 -17.75 -14.40 -3.68
N GLY A 84 -17.51 -13.25 -3.07
CA GLY A 84 -17.96 -12.89 -1.72
C GLY A 84 -16.84 -12.84 -0.68
N ASP A 85 -15.72 -13.53 -0.92
CA ASP A 85 -14.56 -13.53 -0.04
C ASP A 85 -14.02 -12.11 0.17
N LYS A 86 -13.68 -11.79 1.42
CA LYS A 86 -13.12 -10.49 1.81
C LYS A 86 -11.62 -10.54 1.67
N VAL A 87 -11.06 -9.58 0.96
CA VAL A 87 -9.63 -9.54 0.65
C VAL A 87 -9.05 -8.15 0.84
N ILE A 88 -7.76 -8.11 1.16
CA ILE A 88 -6.93 -6.91 1.12
C ILE A 88 -5.81 -7.11 0.10
N THR A 89 -5.32 -6.02 -0.47
CA THR A 89 -4.18 -6.07 -1.39
C THR A 89 -2.87 -6.26 -0.63
N VAL A 90 -1.92 -6.95 -1.27
CA VAL A 90 -0.56 -7.13 -0.75
C VAL A 90 0.41 -6.41 -1.69
N TYR A 91 1.26 -5.55 -1.12
CA TYR A 91 2.19 -4.73 -1.88
C TYR A 91 3.27 -5.55 -2.59
N LEU A 92 3.91 -6.50 -1.89
CA LEU A 92 4.86 -7.45 -2.47
C LEU A 92 4.24 -8.85 -2.58
N ARG A 93 3.64 -9.13 -3.73
CA ARG A 93 2.91 -10.39 -3.97
C ARG A 93 3.76 -11.65 -3.76
N ASP A 94 5.06 -11.58 -4.07
CA ASP A 94 5.95 -12.74 -4.04
C ASP A 94 6.73 -12.88 -2.72
N PHE A 95 6.58 -11.92 -1.79
CA PHE A 95 7.24 -11.99 -0.50
C PHE A 95 6.40 -12.76 0.51
N ILE A 96 6.45 -14.08 0.45
CA ILE A 96 5.52 -14.92 1.21
C ILE A 96 5.96 -15.12 2.67
N HIS A 97 7.26 -15.29 2.94
CA HIS A 97 7.76 -15.72 4.27
C HIS A 97 8.84 -14.81 4.89
N TRP A 98 8.67 -14.41 6.16
CA TRP A 98 9.65 -13.65 6.97
C TRP A 98 10.63 -14.59 7.73
N PRO A 99 11.92 -14.20 7.87
CA PRO A 99 13.06 -14.95 7.36
C PRO A 99 13.27 -16.31 8.04
N PRO A 100 13.75 -17.33 7.32
CA PRO A 100 14.57 -18.34 7.95
C PRO A 100 15.94 -17.70 8.24
N HIS A 101 16.47 -17.87 9.46
CA HIS A 101 17.89 -17.94 9.86
C HIS A 101 18.14 -17.22 11.20
N ALA A 102 18.81 -17.95 12.10
CA ALA A 102 19.12 -17.54 13.47
C ALA A 102 20.27 -16.52 13.53
N GLY A 103 20.10 -15.48 14.35
CA GLY A 103 21.11 -14.49 14.67
C GLY A 103 20.53 -13.26 15.37
N ILE A 104 21.38 -12.48 16.04
CA ILE A 104 21.02 -11.14 16.52
C ILE A 104 21.11 -10.20 15.31
N GLY A 105 19.96 -9.70 14.85
CA GLY A 105 19.86 -8.81 13.71
C GLY A 105 19.16 -7.50 14.07
N LEU A 106 19.67 -6.39 13.57
CA LEU A 106 18.95 -5.12 13.56
C LEU A 106 18.13 -5.04 12.27
N GLY A 107 16.80 -5.03 12.42
CA GLY A 107 15.86 -4.77 11.34
C GLY A 107 15.61 -3.27 11.20
N LEU A 108 15.95 -2.69 10.05
CA LEU A 108 15.67 -1.30 9.73
C LEU A 108 14.43 -1.23 8.83
N VAL A 109 13.31 -0.76 9.37
CA VAL A 109 12.01 -0.68 8.65
C VAL A 109 11.83 0.70 8.02
N GLY A 110 11.48 0.73 6.74
CA GLY A 110 11.10 1.95 6.01
C GLY A 110 12.17 2.53 5.09
N LEU A 111 11.81 3.61 4.39
CA LEU A 111 12.71 4.38 3.53
C LEU A 111 13.48 5.38 4.41
N PHE A 112 14.71 5.03 4.80
CA PHE A 112 15.59 5.94 5.54
C PHE A 112 16.08 7.08 4.65
N ASN A 113 16.41 8.22 5.27
CA ASN A 113 17.16 9.28 4.61
C ASN A 113 18.49 8.71 4.10
N PHE A 114 18.69 8.73 2.78
CA PHE A 114 19.96 8.40 2.14
C PHE A 114 20.99 9.51 2.46
N GLY A 115 21.54 9.51 3.68
CA GLY A 115 22.47 10.56 4.12
C GLY A 115 23.20 10.29 5.42
N ASP A 116 22.68 9.44 6.30
CA ASP A 116 23.34 9.14 7.57
C ASP A 116 24.51 8.16 7.39
N VAL A 117 25.69 8.55 7.87
CA VAL A 117 26.88 7.69 7.88
C VAL A 117 26.78 6.76 9.08
N ILE A 118 26.73 5.47 8.80
CA ILE A 118 26.76 4.40 9.80
C ILE A 118 28.23 4.09 10.13
N GLU A 119 28.64 4.20 11.39
CA GLU A 119 29.99 3.89 11.88
C GLU A 119 30.30 2.37 11.83
N PRO A 120 31.06 1.84 10.85
CA PRO A 120 31.16 0.40 10.62
C PRO A 120 31.85 -0.36 11.77
N GLY A 121 32.76 0.32 12.50
CA GLY A 121 33.52 -0.27 13.59
C GLY A 121 32.65 -0.76 14.75
N LEU A 122 31.53 -0.10 15.03
CA LEU A 122 30.60 -0.50 16.10
C LEU A 122 29.89 -1.82 15.77
N PHE A 123 29.55 -2.04 14.49
CA PHE A 123 28.88 -3.25 14.03
C PHE A 123 29.82 -4.45 14.08
N LEU A 124 31.07 -4.26 13.63
CA LEU A 124 32.09 -5.30 13.67
C LEU A 124 32.45 -5.69 15.11
N ALA A 125 32.66 -4.72 16.00
CA ALA A 125 33.02 -4.99 17.40
C ALA A 125 31.95 -5.76 18.18
N LYS A 126 30.68 -5.58 17.81
CA LYS A 126 29.53 -6.21 18.48
C LYS A 126 28.96 -7.43 17.71
N GLY A 127 29.55 -7.79 16.57
CA GLY A 127 29.05 -8.90 15.74
C GLY A 127 27.62 -8.68 15.22
N VAL A 128 27.26 -7.43 14.93
CA VAL A 128 25.89 -7.05 14.55
C VAL A 128 25.67 -7.26 13.05
N SER A 129 24.58 -7.92 12.69
CA SER A 129 24.07 -7.96 11.31
C SER A 129 23.01 -6.87 11.10
N VAL A 130 23.12 -6.13 9.99
CA VAL A 130 22.15 -5.10 9.59
C VAL A 130 21.38 -5.60 8.39
N ARG A 131 20.04 -5.56 8.48
CA ARG A 131 19.17 -5.93 7.35
C ARG A 131 18.12 -4.85 7.13
N GLY A 132 18.08 -4.34 5.90
CA GLY A 132 16.96 -3.50 5.45
C GLY A 132 15.70 -4.34 5.34
N ILE A 133 14.62 -3.86 5.96
CA ILE A 133 13.28 -4.44 5.88
C ILE A 133 12.46 -3.49 5.01
N PRO A 134 12.26 -3.79 3.72
CA PRO A 134 11.52 -2.90 2.83
C PRO A 134 10.03 -2.85 3.22
N VAL A 135 9.41 -4.02 3.43
CA VAL A 135 8.04 -4.24 3.93
C VAL A 135 7.95 -5.63 4.59
N GLY A 136 6.81 -5.98 5.20
CA GLY A 136 6.54 -7.30 5.77
C GLY A 136 6.19 -8.37 4.72
N SER A 137 6.28 -9.65 5.13
CA SER A 137 5.86 -10.81 4.34
C SER A 137 4.35 -11.03 4.38
N ARG A 138 3.85 -11.90 3.50
CA ARG A 138 2.45 -12.31 3.49
C ARG A 138 2.04 -13.06 4.77
N ASP A 139 2.82 -14.04 5.21
CA ASP A 139 2.50 -14.81 6.43
C ASP A 139 2.46 -13.90 7.68
N GLY A 140 3.40 -12.97 7.80
CA GLY A 140 3.38 -11.96 8.86
C GLY A 140 2.16 -11.03 8.77
N LEU A 141 1.69 -10.71 7.56
CA LEU A 141 0.43 -9.96 7.41
C LEU A 141 -0.78 -10.79 7.86
N GLU A 142 -0.82 -12.08 7.55
CA GLU A 142 -1.87 -13.00 8.00
C GLU A 142 -1.90 -13.08 9.53
N GLU A 143 -0.73 -13.23 10.19
CA GLU A 143 -0.62 -13.21 11.66
C GLU A 143 -1.13 -11.89 12.28
N VAL A 144 -0.83 -10.75 11.64
CA VAL A 144 -1.30 -9.43 12.10
C VAL A 144 -2.82 -9.31 11.94
N VAL A 145 -3.38 -9.76 10.82
CA VAL A 145 -4.84 -9.75 10.60
C VAL A 145 -5.54 -10.61 11.65
N ASP A 146 -5.06 -11.83 11.87
CA ASP A 146 -5.61 -12.74 12.90
C ASP A 146 -5.53 -12.11 14.30
N PHE A 147 -4.42 -11.44 14.62
CA PHE A 147 -4.25 -10.75 15.89
C PHE A 147 -5.22 -9.57 16.03
N VAL A 148 -5.37 -8.74 14.99
CA VAL A 148 -6.30 -7.61 14.96
C VAL A 148 -7.73 -8.10 15.17
N ASP A 149 -8.14 -9.15 14.46
CA ASP A 149 -9.48 -9.73 14.57
C ASP A 149 -9.71 -10.34 15.96
N LYS A 150 -8.76 -11.13 16.47
CA LYS A 150 -8.85 -11.73 17.80
C LYS A 150 -9.00 -10.68 18.91
N HIS A 151 -8.27 -9.57 18.79
CA HIS A 151 -8.23 -8.53 19.81
C HIS A 151 -9.16 -7.35 19.52
N GLN A 152 -9.93 -7.40 18.42
CA GLN A 152 -10.86 -6.37 18.00
C GLN A 152 -10.20 -4.98 17.92
N ILE A 153 -8.94 -4.96 17.46
CA ILE A 153 -8.16 -3.74 17.35
C ILE A 153 -8.79 -2.88 16.26
N LYS A 154 -9.04 -1.60 16.57
CA LYS A 154 -9.56 -0.62 15.63
C LYS A 154 -8.44 0.33 15.24
N PRO A 155 -7.89 0.23 14.01
CA PRO A 155 -6.90 1.18 13.54
C PRO A 155 -7.49 2.60 13.56
N VAL A 156 -6.65 3.58 13.88
CA VAL A 156 -7.05 4.98 13.85
C VAL A 156 -7.17 5.42 12.38
N ILE A 157 -8.39 5.77 11.99
CA ILE A 157 -8.70 6.42 10.72
C ILE A 157 -8.90 7.89 11.03
N ASP A 158 -8.05 8.74 10.45
CA ASP A 158 -8.13 10.19 10.62
C ASP A 158 -9.39 10.71 9.92
N ARG A 159 -9.53 10.38 8.64
CA ARG A 159 -10.64 10.82 7.77
C ARG A 159 -11.02 9.73 6.80
N VAL A 160 -12.32 9.67 6.52
CA VAL A 160 -12.90 8.92 5.40
C VAL A 160 -13.40 9.95 4.38
N VAL A 161 -12.94 9.82 3.14
CA VAL A 161 -13.27 10.73 2.04
C VAL A 161 -14.03 9.96 0.97
N PRO A 162 -15.15 10.48 0.43
CA PRO A 162 -15.85 9.83 -0.68
C PRO A 162 -14.98 9.71 -1.93
N PHE A 163 -15.17 8.65 -2.72
CA PHE A 163 -14.43 8.43 -3.98
C PHE A 163 -14.44 9.63 -4.93
N GLY A 164 -15.57 10.36 -5.03
CA GLY A 164 -15.68 11.55 -5.89
C GLY A 164 -14.78 12.71 -5.46
N ASP A 165 -14.34 12.72 -4.20
CA ASP A 165 -13.56 13.78 -3.58
C ASP A 165 -12.10 13.36 -3.33
N ALA A 166 -11.59 12.36 -4.07
CA ALA A 166 -10.26 11.80 -3.85
C ALA A 166 -9.15 12.86 -3.71
N LYS A 167 -9.21 13.97 -4.44
CA LYS A 167 -8.23 15.08 -4.30
C LYS A 167 -8.16 15.65 -2.88
N GLN A 168 -9.28 15.73 -2.17
CA GLN A 168 -9.32 16.20 -0.78
C GLN A 168 -8.57 15.23 0.15
N ALA A 169 -8.61 13.92 -0.12
CA ALA A 169 -7.85 12.93 0.63
C ALA A 169 -6.34 13.16 0.52
N TYR A 170 -5.85 13.46 -0.70
CA TYR A 170 -4.44 13.78 -0.93
C TYR A 170 -4.00 15.07 -0.24
N GLN A 171 -4.87 16.08 -0.19
CA GLN A 171 -4.60 17.33 0.52
C GLN A 171 -4.57 17.11 2.04
N ALA A 172 -5.52 16.35 2.59
CA ALA A 172 -5.58 16.02 4.00
C ALA A 172 -4.36 15.20 4.47
N GLN A 173 -3.81 14.35 3.60
CA GLN A 173 -2.61 13.57 3.93
C GLN A 173 -1.37 14.43 4.20
N SER A 174 -1.31 15.65 3.63
CA SER A 174 -0.19 16.58 3.85
C SER A 174 -0.45 17.56 5.00
N ALA A 175 -1.56 17.39 5.72
CA ALA A 175 -1.90 18.25 6.84
C ALA A 175 -0.99 17.96 8.05
N PRO A 176 -0.51 19.00 8.76
CA PRO A 176 0.42 18.83 9.88
C PRO A 176 -0.22 18.14 11.10
N ASP A 177 -1.55 18.08 11.16
CA ASP A 177 -2.35 17.48 12.23
C ASP A 177 -2.82 16.06 11.92
N LEU A 178 -2.38 15.44 10.81
CA LEU A 178 -2.76 14.08 10.42
C LEU A 178 -2.43 13.07 11.54
N LEU A 179 -3.46 12.36 12.03
CA LEU A 179 -3.33 11.28 13.00
C LEU A 179 -4.03 10.00 12.51
N GLY A 180 -3.24 9.06 11.98
CA GLY A 180 -3.73 7.78 11.49
C GLY A 180 -3.84 7.76 9.96
N LYS A 181 -4.78 6.97 9.44
CA LYS A 181 -4.92 6.75 7.99
C LYS A 181 -6.01 7.61 7.38
N ILE A 182 -5.73 8.14 6.19
CA ILE A 182 -6.75 8.68 5.29
C ILE A 182 -7.28 7.53 4.43
N VAL A 183 -8.60 7.34 4.46
CA VAL A 183 -9.31 6.33 3.69
C VAL A 183 -10.17 7.00 2.63
N ILE A 184 -10.15 6.47 1.42
CA ILE A 184 -11.10 6.82 0.36
C ILE A 184 -12.11 5.68 0.25
N GLU A 185 -13.38 5.99 0.49
CA GLU A 185 -14.49 5.03 0.40
C GLU A 185 -15.03 4.95 -1.02
N ILE A 186 -15.18 3.72 -1.52
CA ILE A 186 -15.66 3.37 -2.86
C ILE A 186 -16.99 2.63 -2.68
N ALA A 187 -18.09 3.37 -2.78
CA ALA A 187 -19.46 2.86 -2.59
C ALA A 187 -19.78 1.66 -3.50
#